data_AF-Q8U1P2-F1
#
_entry.id   AF-Q8U1P2-F1
#
_cell.length_a   1.000
_cell.length_b   1.000
_cell.length_c   1.000
_cell.angle_alpha   90.00
_cell.angle_beta   90.00
_cell.angle_gamma   90.00
#
_symmetry.space_group_name_H-M   'P 1'
#
loop_
_entity.id
_entity.type
_entity.pdbx_description
1 polymer ?
#
loop_
_entity_poly.entity_id
_entity_poly.type
_entity_poly.pdbx_seq_one_letter_code
_entity_poly.pdbx_strand_id
1 'polypeptide(L)' 'MLVFLGSLLSAFSGEGETDVEAGGVIMIGPIPIAFGTKRGVTIAMILALVLMISWIILALLQRRM' A
#
# COMPACT_ATOMS: atom_id res chain seq x y z
N MET A 1 10.81 4.04 -20.44
CA MET A 1 9.97 5.24 -20.58
C MET A 1 8.67 4.96 -21.32
N LEU A 2 8.71 4.26 -22.47
CA LEU A 2 7.49 3.93 -23.23
C LEU A 2 6.48 3.07 -22.45
N VAL A 3 6.93 2.03 -21.72
CA VAL A 3 6.06 1.19 -20.88
C VAL A 3 5.35 2.00 -19.79
N PHE A 4 6.09 2.91 -19.13
CA PHE A 4 5.54 3.80 -18.10
C PHE A 4 4.51 4.77 -18.67
N LEU A 5 4.79 5.36 -19.84
CA LEU A 5 3.88 6.29 -20.51
C LEU A 5 2.62 5.58 -21.01
N GLY A 6 2.76 4.35 -21.52
CA GLY A 6 1.62 3.51 -21.93
C GLY A 6 0.72 3.12 -20.75
N SER A 7 1.30 2.77 -19.59
CA SER A 7 0.53 2.47 -18.38
C SER A 7 -0.22 3.70 -17.86
N LEU A 8 0.37 4.90 -17.92
CA LEU A 8 -0.31 6.14 -17.53
C LEU A 8 -1.45 6.47 -18.49
N LEU A 9 -1.22 6.44 -19.80
CA LEU A 9 -2.26 6.74 -20.79
C LEU A 9 -3.44 5.77 -20.69
N SER A 10 -3.17 4.47 -20.50
CA SER A 10 -4.20 3.45 -20.30
C SER A 10 -5.00 3.62 -19.01
N ALA A 11 -4.40 4.22 -17.97
CA ALA A 11 -5.10 4.53 -16.71
C ALA A 11 -6.00 5.77 -16.83
N PHE A 12 -5.65 6.72 -17.70
CA PHE A 12 -6.42 7.95 -17.92
C PHE A 12 -7.47 7.84 -19.03
N SER A 13 -7.36 6.89 -19.98
CA SER A 13 -8.27 6.71 -21.11
C SER A 13 -9.52 5.88 -20.80
N GLY A 14 -9.99 5.88 -19.55
CA GLY A 14 -11.09 5.04 -19.08
C GLY A 14 -12.48 5.50 -19.54
N GLU A 15 -12.93 5.03 -20.71
CA GLU A 15 -14.33 5.10 -21.19
C GLU A 15 -15.12 3.79 -20.97
N GLY A 16 -14.56 2.82 -20.24
CA GLY A 16 -15.29 1.63 -19.79
C GLY A 16 -15.64 1.77 -18.33
N GLU A 17 -16.88 1.41 -17.96
CA GLU A 17 -17.36 1.15 -16.58
C GLU A 17 -16.56 0.02 -15.92
N THR A 18 -15.25 0.22 -15.77
CA THR A 18 -14.43 -0.58 -14.90
C THR A 18 -14.76 -0.09 -13.50
N ASP A 19 -15.38 -0.97 -12.71
CA ASP A 19 -15.53 -0.78 -11.27
C ASP A 19 -14.10 -0.79 -10.71
N VAL A 20 -13.42 0.35 -10.78
CA VAL A 20 -12.06 0.52 -10.28
C VAL A 20 -12.19 0.61 -8.78
N GLU A 21 -12.18 -0.57 -8.18
CA GLU A 21 -12.25 -0.75 -6.75
C GLU A 21 -10.95 -0.25 -6.10
N ALA A 22 -10.86 1.07 -5.92
CA ALA A 22 -9.71 1.72 -5.33
C ALA A 22 -9.65 1.49 -3.82
N GLY A 23 -8.45 1.15 -3.33
CA GLY A 23 -8.17 1.00 -1.91
C GLY A 23 -6.67 0.87 -1.65
N GLY A 24 -6.24 1.13 -0.42
CA GLY A 24 -4.82 1.15 -0.05
C GLY A 24 -4.60 1.29 1.45
N VAL A 25 -3.35 1.52 1.83
CA VAL A 25 -2.92 1.67 3.21
C VAL A 25 -2.12 2.96 3.34
N ILE A 26 -2.49 3.82 4.29
CA ILE A 26 -1.75 5.05 4.61
C ILE A 26 -1.09 4.86 5.97
N MET A 27 0.17 5.30 6.08
CA MET A 27 0.88 5.32 7.37
C MET A 27 0.70 6.69 8.04
N ILE A 28 0.05 6.72 9.21
CA ILE A 28 0.04 7.90 10.08
C ILE A 28 0.98 7.62 11.26
N GLY A 29 2.24 8.02 11.10
CA GLY A 29 3.30 7.57 12.00
C GLY A 29 3.44 6.04 11.93
N PRO A 30 3.71 5.35 13.04
CA PRO A 30 3.83 3.89 13.08
C PRO A 30 2.46 3.17 13.11
N ILE A 31 1.39 3.82 12.64
CA ILE A 31 0.05 3.23 12.63
C ILE A 31 -0.43 3.14 11.16
N PRO A 32 -0.48 1.92 10.58
CA PRO A 32 -1.07 1.71 9.26
C PRO A 32 -2.60 1.80 9.32
N ILE A 33 -3.20 2.56 8.41
CA ILE A 33 -4.65 2.72 8.28
C ILE A 33 -5.10 2.25 6.90
N ALA A 34 -6.03 1.28 6.89
CA ALA A 34 -6.61 0.71 5.68
C ALA A 34 -7.73 1.59 5.13
N PHE A 35 -7.79 1.75 3.81
CA PHE A 35 -8.92 2.36 3.12
C PHE A 35 -9.34 1.47 1.95
N GLY A 36 -10.65 1.24 1.81
CA GLY A 36 -11.20 0.27 0.86
C GLY A 36 -11.43 -1.11 1.48
N THR A 37 -12.23 -1.94 0.80
CA THR A 37 -12.79 -3.18 1.36
C THR A 37 -12.36 -4.45 0.63
N LYS A 38 -11.41 -4.34 -0.31
CA LYS A 38 -11.02 -5.45 -1.18
C LYS A 38 -9.91 -6.29 -0.57
N ARG A 39 -9.81 -7.55 -1.03
CA ARG A 39 -8.77 -8.50 -0.61
C ARG A 39 -7.36 -7.93 -0.75
N GLY A 40 -7.12 -7.14 -1.81
CA GLY A 40 -5.83 -6.46 -2.01
C GLY A 40 -5.47 -5.50 -0.87
N VAL A 41 -6.43 -4.75 -0.35
CA VAL A 41 -6.25 -3.86 0.80
C VAL A 41 -5.94 -4.67 2.06
N THR A 42 -6.61 -5.80 2.27
CA THR A 42 -6.33 -6.69 3.39
C THR A 42 -4.90 -7.23 3.35
N ILE A 43 -4.43 -7.68 2.18
CA ILE A 43 -3.05 -8.17 2.01
C ILE A 43 -2.05 -7.03 2.27
N ALA A 44 -2.30 -5.85 1.69
CA ALA A 44 -1.45 -4.68 1.89
C ALA A 44 -1.39 -4.25 3.37
N MET A 45 -2.51 -4.35 4.11
CA MET A 45 -2.55 -4.07 5.55
C MET A 45 -1.74 -5.04 6.38
N ILE A 46 -1.87 -6.34 6.11
CA ILE A 46 -1.09 -7.37 6.79
C ILE A 46 0.40 -7.13 6.54
N LEU A 47 0.77 -6.85 5.28
CA LEU A 47 2.15 -6.55 4.92
C LEU A 47 2.67 -5.32 5.66
N ALA A 48 1.89 -4.23 5.69
CA ALA A 48 2.25 -3.01 6.40
C ALA A 48 2.46 -3.26 7.90
N LEU A 49 1.58 -4.05 8.52
CA LEU A 49 1.69 -4.40 9.94
C LEU A 49 2.93 -5.24 10.23
N VAL A 50 3.22 -6.25 9.40
CA VAL A 50 4.42 -7.09 9.56
C VAL A 50 5.69 -6.24 9.48
N LEU A 51 5.78 -5.38 8.45
CA LEU A 51 6.93 -4.48 8.28
C LEU A 51 7.06 -3.50 9.45
N MET A 52 5.95 -2.99 9.98
CA MET A 52 5.93 -2.10 11.14
C MET A 52 6.48 -2.80 12.39
N ILE A 53 6.04 -4.02 12.67
CA ILE A 53 6.50 -4.80 13.81
C ILE A 53 7.98 -5.14 13.67
N SER A 54 8.41 -5.59 12.49
CA SER A 54 9.82 -5.85 12.21
C SER A 54 10.68 -4.60 12.46
N TRP A 55 10.22 -3.43 11.99
CA TRP A 55 10.92 -2.17 12.22
C TRP A 55 10.99 -1.80 13.71
N ILE A 56 9.89 -1.94 14.47
CA ILE A 56 9.87 -1.66 15.91
C ILE A 56 10.85 -2.58 16.65
N ILE A 57 10.85 -3.88 16.33
CA ILE A 57 11.76 -4.85 16.96
C ILE A 57 13.22 -4.46 16.69
N LEU A 58 13.55 -4.16 15.43
CA LEU A 58 14.90 -3.75 15.06
C LEU A 58 15.30 -2.43 15.72
N ALA A 59 14.41 -1.45 15.75
CA ALA A 59 14.64 -0.17 16.39
C ALA A 59 14.85 -0.31 17.90
N LEU A 60 14.12 -1.21 18.57
CA LEU A 60 14.30 -1.50 20.00
C LEU A 60 15.59 -2.28 20.26
N LEU A 61 15.93 -3.24 19.40
CA LEU A 61 17.17 -4.02 19.52
C LEU A 61 18.40 -3.12 19.35
N GLN A 62 18.38 -2.23 18.35
CA GLN A 62 19.46 -1.26 18.12
C GLN A 62 19.64 -0.28 19.28
N ARG A 63 18.59 0.04 20.04
CA ARG A 63 18.71 0.88 21.24
C ARG A 63 19.30 0.15 22.45
N ARG A 64 19.35 -1.18 22.43
CA ARG A 64 19.91 -2.01 23.51
C ARG A 64 21.38 -2.38 23.30
N MET A 65 21.90 -2.25 22.09
CA MET A 65 23.34 -2.35 21.78
C MET A 65 23.99 -0.98 21.83
#